data_AF-A0AAD2G6H5-F1
#
_entry.id   AF-A0AAD2G6H5-F1
#
_cell.length_a   1.000
_cell.length_b   1.000
_cell.length_c   1.000
_cell.angle_alpha   90.00
_cell.angle_beta   90.00
_cell.angle_gamma   90.00
#
_symmetry.space_group_name_H-M   'P 1'
#
loop_
_entity.id
_entity.type
_entity.pdbx_description
1 polymer ?
#
loop_
_entity_poly.entity_id
_entity_poly.type
_entity_poly.pdbx_seq_one_letter_code
_entity_poly.pdbx_strand_id
1 'polypeptide(L)'
;MHIYKTFHSTIKDFLNTEVKKRGAKFISVNASYKEPKHLCQYHGQNLFKGLITITNKIGEIRMQFHVVTDDHEHFWPSLLAFLNTLKAYGRHDLELVFTDNVHADRHFYLDTFPSLLEAQGRLDIKVTDGTMPNENDINKENTCTVDDTQIRVLSSKGAINEFITALEENIQGKPPEDQVIRLDAEWNVLTASHGMGMQTGKLALLILAYKDSDRRHMAALLRLHKLSSLPDRLLCFLVGGTKFSWEPCWWGNLKTRA
;
A
#
# COMPACT_ATOMS: atom_id res chain seq x y z
N MET A 1 -27.72 -1.14 -18.06
CA MET A 1 -26.56 -1.91 -17.56
C MET A 1 -26.38 -3.31 -18.18
N HIS A 2 -27.42 -3.91 -18.82
CA HIS A 2 -27.34 -5.27 -19.38
C HIS A 2 -26.49 -5.39 -20.65
N ILE A 3 -26.61 -4.43 -21.58
CA ILE A 3 -25.89 -4.44 -22.88
C ILE A 3 -24.36 -4.43 -22.70
N TYR A 4 -23.83 -3.61 -21.80
CA TYR A 4 -22.39 -3.56 -21.51
C TYR A 4 -21.86 -4.88 -20.95
N LYS A 5 -22.61 -5.55 -20.07
CA LYS A 5 -22.22 -6.86 -19.53
C LYS A 5 -22.21 -7.93 -20.63
N THR A 6 -23.22 -7.94 -21.49
CA THR A 6 -23.32 -8.87 -22.62
C THR A 6 -22.15 -8.66 -23.60
N PHE A 7 -21.89 -7.41 -24.01
CA PHE A 7 -20.76 -7.10 -24.88
C PHE A 7 -19.40 -7.43 -24.26
N HIS A 8 -19.20 -7.12 -22.97
CA HIS A 8 -17.96 -7.47 -22.29
C HIS A 8 -17.76 -8.99 -22.24
N SER A 9 -18.84 -9.76 -22.07
CA SER A 9 -18.79 -11.23 -22.13
C SER A 9 -18.38 -11.76 -23.50
N THR A 10 -18.76 -11.10 -24.60
CA THR A 10 -18.39 -11.55 -25.96
C THR A 10 -16.92 -11.31 -26.30
N ILE A 11 -16.26 -10.34 -25.64
CA ILE A 11 -14.84 -10.01 -25.90
C ILE A 11 -13.89 -10.41 -24.75
N LYS A 12 -14.41 -11.01 -23.68
CA LYS A 12 -13.67 -11.32 -22.45
C LYS A 12 -12.40 -12.12 -22.72
N ASP A 13 -12.49 -13.20 -23.51
CA ASP A 13 -11.36 -14.09 -23.75
C ASP A 13 -10.27 -13.42 -24.60
N PHE A 14 -10.70 -12.59 -25.56
CA PHE A 14 -9.79 -11.73 -26.31
C PHE A 14 -9.06 -10.76 -25.38
N LEU A 15 -9.79 -10.00 -24.56
CA LEU A 15 -9.19 -9.04 -23.63
C LEU A 15 -8.26 -9.70 -22.62
N ASN A 16 -8.65 -10.84 -22.04
CA ASN A 16 -7.81 -11.61 -21.11
C ASN A 16 -6.50 -12.06 -21.76
N THR A 17 -6.57 -12.46 -23.02
CA THR A 17 -5.39 -12.88 -23.79
C THR A 17 -4.51 -11.67 -24.17
N GLU A 18 -5.11 -10.57 -24.62
CA GLU A 18 -4.39 -9.36 -24.98
C GLU A 18 -3.68 -8.72 -23.80
N VAL A 19 -4.28 -8.74 -22.61
CA VAL A 19 -3.58 -8.33 -21.39
C VAL A 19 -2.36 -9.22 -21.20
N LYS A 20 -2.47 -10.55 -21.23
CA LYS A 20 -1.32 -11.46 -21.07
C LYS A 20 -0.21 -11.27 -22.11
N LYS A 21 -0.53 -10.80 -23.33
CA LYS A 21 0.47 -10.48 -24.36
C LYS A 21 1.27 -9.20 -24.11
N ARG A 22 0.86 -8.31 -23.21
CA ARG A 22 1.58 -7.05 -22.97
C ARG A 22 2.95 -7.30 -22.34
N GLY A 23 3.92 -6.44 -22.68
CA GLY A 23 5.27 -6.52 -22.13
C GLY A 23 5.32 -6.13 -20.65
N ALA A 24 6.42 -6.49 -19.99
CA ALA A 24 6.62 -6.23 -18.58
C ALA A 24 8.09 -5.89 -18.28
N LYS A 25 8.72 -5.08 -19.13
CA LYS A 25 10.12 -4.64 -18.99
C LYS A 25 10.48 -4.16 -17.57
N PHE A 26 9.51 -3.60 -16.86
CA PHE A 26 9.62 -3.27 -15.44
C PHE A 26 8.46 -3.92 -14.70
N ILE A 27 8.77 -4.58 -13.58
CA ILE A 27 7.77 -5.19 -12.71
C ILE A 27 7.89 -4.71 -11.27
N SER A 28 6.76 -4.62 -10.58
CA SER A 28 6.70 -4.42 -9.14
C SER A 28 6.09 -5.66 -8.50
N VAL A 29 6.77 -6.21 -7.49
CA VAL A 29 6.34 -7.38 -6.74
C VAL A 29 5.88 -6.92 -5.37
N ASN A 30 4.71 -7.39 -4.93
CA ASN A 30 4.18 -7.08 -3.62
C ASN A 30 3.49 -8.31 -3.01
N ALA A 31 3.74 -8.53 -1.71
CA ALA A 31 3.09 -9.58 -0.93
C ALA A 31 1.96 -8.99 -0.08
N SER A 32 0.75 -9.53 -0.21
CA SER A 32 -0.38 -9.20 0.68
C SER A 32 -0.65 -10.33 1.66
N TYR A 33 -0.50 -10.04 2.95
CA TYR A 33 -0.80 -10.95 4.06
C TYR A 33 -2.19 -10.74 4.67
N LYS A 34 -2.95 -9.77 4.16
CA LYS A 34 -4.29 -9.45 4.67
C LYS A 34 -5.35 -10.33 4.02
N GLU A 35 -5.28 -10.49 2.70
CA GLU A 35 -6.26 -11.28 1.94
C GLU A 35 -6.31 -12.75 2.39
N PRO A 36 -5.18 -13.46 2.60
CA PRO A 36 -5.21 -14.85 3.04
C PRO A 36 -5.84 -15.09 4.41
N LYS A 37 -5.87 -14.08 5.29
CA LYS A 37 -6.54 -14.17 6.61
C LYS A 37 -8.06 -14.25 6.51
N HIS A 38 -8.61 -13.83 5.37
CA HIS A 38 -10.04 -13.83 5.08
C HIS A 38 -10.45 -14.97 4.14
N LEU A 39 -9.48 -15.73 3.63
CA LEU A 39 -9.72 -16.95 2.86
C LEU A 39 -10.02 -18.15 3.76
N CYS A 40 -10.31 -19.31 3.14
CA CYS A 40 -10.66 -20.49 3.90
C CYS A 40 -9.52 -20.93 4.83
N GLN A 41 -9.90 -21.26 6.07
CA GLN A 41 -9.01 -21.85 7.06
C GLN A 41 -9.21 -23.36 7.11
N TYR A 42 -8.13 -24.12 7.22
CA TYR A 42 -8.16 -25.56 7.47
C TYR A 42 -7.75 -25.81 8.92
N HIS A 43 -8.64 -26.42 9.70
CA HIS A 43 -8.48 -26.58 11.17
C HIS A 43 -8.06 -25.29 11.91
N GLY A 44 -8.62 -24.14 11.52
CA GLY A 44 -8.34 -22.84 12.14
C GLY A 44 -7.00 -22.22 11.73
N GLN A 45 -6.26 -22.83 10.81
CA GLN A 45 -5.04 -22.28 10.23
C GLN A 45 -5.30 -21.77 8.81
N ASN A 46 -4.69 -20.65 8.45
CA ASN A 46 -4.78 -20.13 7.08
C ASN A 46 -4.10 -21.11 6.12
N LEU A 47 -4.80 -21.48 5.03
CA LEU A 47 -4.24 -22.36 4.00
C LEU A 47 -3.10 -21.69 3.22
N PHE A 48 -3.18 -20.37 3.08
CA PHE A 48 -2.19 -19.55 2.40
C PHE A 48 -1.58 -18.53 3.37
N LYS A 49 -0.28 -18.29 3.23
CA LYS A 49 0.44 -17.27 3.98
C LYS A 49 0.26 -15.89 3.35
N GLY A 50 0.40 -15.83 2.02
CA GLY A 50 0.46 -14.58 1.26
C GLY A 50 -0.23 -14.67 -0.10
N LEU A 51 -0.62 -13.51 -0.64
CA LEU A 51 -0.97 -13.33 -2.04
C LEU A 51 0.11 -12.48 -2.69
N ILE A 52 0.86 -13.08 -3.62
CA ILE A 52 1.86 -12.37 -4.41
C ILE A 52 1.16 -11.73 -5.60
N THR A 53 1.39 -10.45 -5.80
CA THR A 53 0.90 -9.70 -6.96
C THR A 53 2.07 -9.05 -7.67
N ILE A 54 2.15 -9.26 -8.98
CA ILE A 54 3.19 -8.70 -9.83
C ILE A 54 2.53 -7.82 -10.87
N THR A 55 2.89 -6.54 -10.90
CA THR A 55 2.34 -5.56 -11.84
C THR A 55 3.41 -5.06 -12.80
N ASN A 56 3.02 -4.61 -13.99
CA ASN A 56 3.94 -3.87 -14.86
C ASN A 56 4.00 -2.39 -14.46
N LYS A 57 4.81 -1.60 -15.19
CA LYS A 57 4.97 -0.15 -14.98
C LYS A 57 3.69 0.69 -14.99
N ILE A 58 2.60 0.20 -15.59
CA ILE A 58 1.32 0.91 -15.68
C ILE A 58 0.28 0.37 -14.67
N GLY A 59 0.70 -0.50 -13.75
CA GLY A 59 -0.15 -1.04 -12.69
C GLY A 59 -1.03 -2.22 -13.12
N GLU A 60 -0.83 -2.78 -14.33
CA GLU A 60 -1.58 -3.97 -14.75
C GLU A 60 -1.02 -5.22 -14.10
N ILE A 61 -1.92 -6.04 -13.54
CA ILE A 61 -1.57 -7.33 -12.95
C ILE A 61 -1.09 -8.27 -14.06
N ARG A 62 0.17 -8.71 -13.92
CA ARG A 62 0.85 -9.67 -14.81
C ARG A 62 0.75 -11.08 -14.26
N MET A 63 0.90 -11.20 -12.95
CA MET A 63 0.74 -12.44 -12.22
C MET A 63 0.10 -12.14 -10.86
N GLN A 64 -0.70 -13.09 -10.41
CA GLN A 64 -1.24 -13.08 -9.07
C GLN A 64 -1.46 -14.53 -8.63
N PHE A 65 -0.90 -14.90 -7.49
CA PHE A 65 -1.01 -16.27 -6.97
C PHE A 65 -0.79 -16.29 -5.46
N HIS A 66 -1.41 -17.28 -4.81
CA HIS A 66 -1.23 -17.53 -3.39
C HIS A 66 0.05 -18.33 -3.12
N VAL A 67 0.68 -18.04 -1.99
CA VAL A 67 1.85 -18.77 -1.49
C VAL A 67 1.56 -19.33 -0.11
N VAL A 68 2.09 -20.52 0.15
CA VAL A 68 1.91 -21.24 1.42
C VAL A 68 2.99 -20.83 2.44
N THR A 69 4.16 -20.43 1.97
CA THR A 69 5.23 -19.81 2.77
C THR A 69 5.73 -18.53 2.08
N ASP A 70 6.57 -17.78 2.77
CA ASP A 70 7.31 -16.62 2.26
C ASP A 70 8.58 -17.00 1.48
N ASP A 71 8.90 -18.29 1.36
CA ASP A 71 10.10 -18.74 0.65
C ASP A 71 10.00 -18.56 -0.86
N HIS A 72 11.14 -18.19 -1.45
CA HIS A 72 11.24 -17.86 -2.86
C HIS A 72 11.01 -19.03 -3.81
N GLU A 73 11.24 -20.25 -3.33
CA GLU A 73 10.97 -21.48 -4.07
C GLU A 73 9.49 -21.62 -4.46
N HIS A 74 8.56 -21.08 -3.66
CA HIS A 74 7.13 -21.19 -3.92
C HIS A 74 6.63 -20.24 -5.02
N PHE A 75 7.36 -19.17 -5.32
CA PHE A 75 6.99 -18.26 -6.42
C PHE A 75 7.78 -18.48 -7.70
N TRP A 76 8.93 -19.16 -7.63
CA TRP A 76 9.79 -19.45 -8.78
C TRP A 76 9.05 -20.08 -9.98
N PRO A 77 8.21 -21.13 -9.83
CA PRO A 77 7.53 -21.74 -10.98
C PRO A 77 6.62 -20.76 -11.72
N SER A 78 5.94 -19.87 -10.99
CA SER A 78 5.06 -18.84 -11.55
C SER A 78 5.86 -17.79 -12.33
N LEU A 79 7.00 -17.35 -11.79
CA LEU A 79 7.91 -16.43 -12.47
C LEU A 79 8.47 -17.04 -13.76
N LEU A 80 8.91 -18.29 -13.71
CA LEU A 80 9.45 -19.00 -14.87
C LEU A 80 8.39 -19.15 -15.98
N ALA A 81 7.16 -19.52 -15.60
CA ALA A 81 6.04 -19.58 -16.54
C ALA A 81 5.80 -18.23 -17.22
N PHE A 82 5.86 -17.14 -16.45
CA PHE A 82 5.71 -15.80 -16.98
C PHE A 82 6.83 -15.40 -17.95
N LEU A 83 8.09 -15.70 -17.64
CA LEU A 83 9.21 -15.47 -18.58
C LEU A 83 8.99 -16.23 -19.89
N ASN A 84 8.58 -17.49 -19.81
CA ASN A 84 8.27 -18.29 -20.99
C ASN A 84 7.17 -17.64 -21.83
N THR A 85 6.16 -17.02 -21.21
CA THR A 85 5.15 -16.27 -21.95
C THR A 85 5.69 -15.00 -22.61
N LEU A 86 6.58 -14.24 -21.95
CA LEU A 86 7.21 -13.06 -22.54
C LEU A 86 8.01 -13.45 -23.80
N LYS A 87 8.81 -14.51 -23.69
CA LYS A 87 9.60 -15.05 -24.80
C LYS A 87 8.71 -15.56 -25.94
N ALA A 88 7.65 -16.32 -25.63
CA ALA A 88 6.72 -16.85 -26.62
C ALA A 88 6.02 -15.74 -27.43
N TYR A 89 5.79 -14.57 -26.82
CA TYR A 89 5.19 -13.41 -27.49
C TYR A 89 6.23 -12.41 -28.03
N GLY A 90 7.53 -12.78 -28.07
CA GLY A 90 8.59 -11.91 -28.58
C GLY A 90 8.73 -10.60 -27.80
N ARG A 91 8.42 -10.60 -26.50
CA ARG A 91 8.56 -9.43 -25.63
C ARG A 91 9.97 -9.37 -25.06
N HIS A 92 10.42 -8.15 -24.77
CA HIS A 92 11.69 -7.91 -24.09
C HIS A 92 11.69 -8.53 -22.69
N ASP A 93 12.88 -8.99 -22.28
CA ASP A 93 13.14 -9.47 -20.93
C ASP A 93 13.04 -8.35 -19.88
N LEU A 94 13.09 -8.75 -18.61
CA LEU A 94 13.00 -7.84 -17.46
C LEU A 94 14.25 -6.98 -17.34
N GLU A 95 14.09 -5.68 -17.14
CA GLU A 95 15.20 -4.75 -16.90
C GLU A 95 15.21 -4.20 -15.47
N LEU A 96 14.05 -4.07 -14.81
CA LEU A 96 13.98 -3.70 -13.38
C LEU A 96 12.89 -4.48 -12.66
N VAL A 97 13.19 -4.81 -11.40
CA VAL A 97 12.25 -5.37 -10.42
C VAL A 97 12.21 -4.44 -9.23
N PHE A 98 11.01 -4.03 -8.85
CA PHE A 98 10.75 -3.27 -7.63
C PHE A 98 10.16 -4.22 -6.58
N THR A 99 10.71 -4.19 -5.37
CA THR A 99 10.27 -4.97 -4.20
C THR A 99 10.41 -4.10 -2.96
N ASP A 100 9.60 -4.36 -1.94
CA ASP A 100 9.69 -3.72 -0.63
C ASP A 100 10.84 -4.29 0.23
N ASN A 101 11.32 -5.50 -0.08
CA ASN A 101 12.43 -6.15 0.62
C ASN A 101 13.66 -6.38 -0.28
N VAL A 102 14.23 -5.28 -0.77
CA VAL A 102 15.40 -5.31 -1.68
C VAL A 102 16.56 -6.15 -1.12
N HIS A 103 16.81 -6.08 0.19
CA HIS A 103 17.94 -6.78 0.81
C HIS A 103 17.80 -8.30 0.75
N ALA A 104 16.63 -8.86 1.04
CA ALA A 104 16.40 -10.29 0.99
C ALA A 104 16.25 -10.81 -0.44
N ASP A 105 15.61 -10.02 -1.30
CA ASP A 105 15.19 -10.50 -2.62
C ASP A 105 16.26 -10.34 -3.70
N ARG A 106 17.25 -9.47 -3.49
CA ARG A 106 18.24 -9.09 -4.51
C ARG A 106 18.90 -10.29 -5.17
N HIS A 107 19.45 -11.21 -4.38
CA HIS A 107 20.15 -12.38 -4.92
C HIS A 107 19.19 -13.25 -5.73
N PHE A 108 18.02 -13.56 -5.15
CA PHE A 108 17.02 -14.36 -5.84
C PHE A 108 16.67 -13.78 -7.21
N TYR A 109 16.33 -12.50 -7.32
CA TYR A 109 15.94 -11.93 -8.60
C TYR A 109 17.10 -11.82 -9.58
N LEU A 110 18.30 -11.46 -9.14
CA LEU A 110 19.48 -11.39 -10.02
C LEU A 110 19.89 -12.76 -10.55
N ASP A 111 19.83 -13.80 -9.71
CA ASP A 111 20.12 -15.19 -10.09
C ASP A 111 19.03 -15.75 -11.01
N THR A 112 17.78 -15.34 -10.78
CA THR A 112 16.60 -15.74 -11.56
C THR A 112 16.58 -15.11 -12.96
N PHE A 113 17.04 -13.87 -13.08
CA PHE A 113 16.89 -13.08 -14.30
C PHE A 113 18.24 -12.52 -14.77
N PRO A 114 18.93 -13.18 -15.71
CA PRO A 114 20.22 -12.70 -16.25
C PRO A 114 20.13 -11.29 -16.85
N SER A 115 18.99 -10.93 -17.43
CA SER A 115 18.74 -9.58 -17.98
C SER A 115 18.77 -8.47 -16.92
N LEU A 116 18.49 -8.79 -15.65
CA LEU A 116 18.64 -7.83 -14.55
C LEU A 116 20.11 -7.61 -14.19
N LEU A 117 20.95 -8.65 -14.29
CA LEU A 117 22.39 -8.51 -14.06
C LEU A 117 23.02 -7.62 -15.14
N GLU A 118 22.62 -7.79 -16.40
CA GLU A 118 23.01 -6.89 -17.50
C GLU A 118 22.52 -5.45 -17.25
N ALA A 119 21.27 -5.30 -16.82
CA ALA A 119 20.71 -3.99 -16.50
C ALA A 119 21.46 -3.31 -15.34
N GLN A 120 21.80 -4.05 -14.29
CA GLN A 120 22.61 -3.59 -13.16
C GLN A 120 23.98 -3.10 -13.64
N GLY A 121 24.70 -3.88 -14.45
CA GLY A 121 26.01 -3.48 -14.98
C GLY A 121 25.96 -2.19 -15.80
N ARG A 122 24.91 -1.99 -16.62
CA ARG A 122 24.70 -0.71 -17.34
C ARG A 122 24.45 0.47 -16.40
N LEU A 123 23.79 0.26 -15.26
CA LEU A 123 23.53 1.30 -14.27
C LEU A 123 24.79 1.64 -13.46
N ASP A 124 25.58 0.63 -13.08
CA ASP A 124 26.82 0.81 -12.32
C ASP A 124 27.85 1.65 -13.09
N ILE A 125 27.94 1.49 -14.42
CA ILE A 125 28.80 2.32 -15.28
C ILE A 125 28.36 3.80 -15.19
N LYS A 126 27.06 4.09 -15.23
CA LYS A 126 26.53 5.47 -15.15
C LYS A 126 26.76 6.14 -13.81
N VAL A 127 26.76 5.36 -12.73
CA VAL A 127 27.11 5.84 -11.38
C VAL A 127 28.60 6.22 -11.35
N THR A 128 29.45 5.40 -11.96
CA THR A 128 30.90 5.63 -12.03
C THR A 128 31.25 6.87 -12.86
N ASP A 129 30.50 7.14 -13.93
CA ASP A 129 30.68 8.32 -14.82
C ASP A 129 30.08 9.63 -14.25
N GLY A 130 29.59 9.63 -13.01
CA GLY A 130 29.15 10.85 -12.31
C GLY A 130 27.91 11.54 -12.90
N THR A 131 27.12 10.83 -13.72
CA THR A 131 25.97 11.41 -14.45
C THR A 131 24.64 11.28 -13.69
N MET A 132 24.66 10.77 -12.45
CA MET A 132 23.46 10.61 -11.62
C MET A 132 23.28 11.81 -10.69
N PRO A 133 22.03 12.26 -10.44
CA PRO A 133 21.76 13.20 -9.35
C PRO A 133 22.22 12.59 -8.03
N ASN A 134 22.80 13.43 -7.17
CA ASN A 134 23.38 13.02 -5.89
C ASN A 134 22.31 12.30 -5.05
N GLU A 135 22.64 11.21 -4.34
CA GLU A 135 21.69 10.49 -3.46
C GLU A 135 20.99 11.43 -2.44
N ASN A 136 21.65 12.54 -2.11
CA ASN A 136 21.12 13.59 -1.24
C ASN A 136 19.95 14.39 -1.86
N ASP A 137 19.80 14.41 -3.19
CA ASP A 137 18.71 15.11 -3.88
C ASP A 137 17.46 14.24 -3.99
N ILE A 138 17.61 12.91 -4.12
CA ILE A 138 16.49 11.96 -4.26
C ILE A 138 15.75 11.74 -2.93
N ASN A 139 16.47 11.80 -1.80
CA ASN A 139 15.89 11.60 -0.48
C ASN A 139 15.14 12.82 0.07
N LYS A 140 15.39 14.04 -0.42
CA LYS A 140 14.77 15.26 0.12
C LYS A 140 13.29 15.44 -0.25
N GLU A 141 12.85 14.92 -1.40
CA GLU A 141 11.46 15.13 -1.85
C GLU A 141 10.47 14.07 -1.33
N ASN A 142 10.94 12.91 -0.86
CA ASN A 142 10.06 11.78 -0.52
C ASN A 142 10.05 11.33 0.94
N THR A 143 10.93 11.86 1.81
CA THR A 143 10.84 11.60 3.25
C THR A 143 9.96 12.64 3.92
N CYS A 144 8.70 12.29 4.18
CA CYS A 144 7.97 13.05 5.19
C CYS A 144 8.31 12.52 6.58
N THR A 145 9.07 13.31 7.34
CA THR A 145 9.28 13.10 8.76
C THR A 145 8.31 13.96 9.56
N VAL A 146 7.57 13.31 10.46
CA VAL A 146 6.71 13.99 11.45
C VAL A 146 7.40 13.80 12.81
N ASP A 147 7.79 14.91 13.42
CA ASP A 147 8.36 14.95 14.77
C ASP A 147 7.26 14.89 15.85
N ASP A 148 7.63 14.56 17.09
CA ASP A 148 6.70 14.50 18.24
C ASP A 148 5.95 15.82 18.46
N THR A 149 6.60 16.94 18.17
CA THR A 149 5.97 18.28 18.25
C THR A 149 4.82 18.48 17.25
N GLN A 150 4.75 17.63 16.22
CA GLN A 150 3.75 17.67 15.15
C GLN A 150 2.63 16.64 15.36
N ILE A 151 2.65 15.91 16.49
CA ILE A 151 1.67 14.89 16.85
C ILE A 151 0.74 15.40 17.96
N ARG A 152 -0.57 15.37 17.73
CA ARG A 152 -1.59 15.72 18.71
C ARG A 152 -2.34 14.47 19.17
N VAL A 153 -2.33 14.17 20.47
CA VAL A 153 -3.09 13.04 21.03
C VAL A 153 -4.35 13.55 21.73
N LEU A 154 -5.51 13.10 21.31
CA LEU A 154 -6.81 13.58 21.79
C LEU A 154 -7.65 12.40 22.28
N SER A 155 -8.18 12.46 23.51
CA SER A 155 -8.87 11.33 24.14
C SER A 155 -10.27 11.65 24.70
N SER A 156 -10.68 12.93 24.73
CA SER A 156 -11.98 13.35 25.23
C SER A 156 -12.89 13.84 24.11
N LYS A 157 -14.21 13.67 24.26
CA LYS A 157 -15.19 14.12 23.25
C LYS A 157 -15.07 15.62 22.96
N GLY A 158 -14.93 16.44 24.00
CA GLY A 158 -14.80 17.90 23.89
C GLY A 158 -13.56 18.29 23.08
N ALA A 159 -12.39 17.78 23.48
CA ALA A 159 -11.12 18.11 22.80
C ALA A 159 -11.11 17.64 21.34
N ILE A 160 -11.71 16.48 21.04
CA ILE A 160 -11.85 16.00 19.67
C ILE A 160 -12.78 16.92 18.86
N ASN A 161 -13.92 17.32 19.39
CA ASN A 161 -14.87 18.20 18.69
C ASN A 161 -14.26 19.60 18.41
N GLU A 162 -13.57 20.18 19.40
CA GLU A 162 -12.86 21.45 19.25
C GLU A 162 -11.76 21.34 18.19
N PHE A 163 -10.96 20.28 18.24
CA PHE A 163 -9.92 20.02 17.25
C PHE A 163 -10.48 19.88 15.83
N ILE A 164 -11.55 19.10 15.64
CA ILE A 164 -12.17 18.90 14.34
C ILE A 164 -12.69 20.22 13.77
N THR A 165 -13.30 21.06 14.60
CA THR A 165 -13.76 22.39 14.17
C THR A 165 -12.59 23.26 13.71
N ALA A 166 -11.51 23.31 14.49
CA ALA A 166 -10.31 24.06 14.11
C ALA A 166 -9.62 23.48 12.85
N LEU A 167 -9.69 22.16 12.67
CA LEU A 167 -9.14 21.48 11.49
C LEU A 167 -9.92 21.84 10.22
N GLU A 168 -11.26 21.84 10.28
CA GLU A 168 -12.13 22.25 9.18
C GLU A 168 -11.84 23.69 8.74
N GLU A 169 -11.73 24.62 9.69
CA GLU A 169 -11.39 26.03 9.42
C GLU A 169 -10.02 26.18 8.76
N ASN A 170 -9.02 25.43 9.25
CA ASN A 170 -7.66 25.44 8.71
C ASN A 170 -7.61 24.95 7.25
N ILE A 171 -8.46 23.99 6.90
CA ILE A 171 -8.47 23.35 5.59
C ILE A 171 -9.25 24.18 4.56
N GLN A 172 -10.39 24.75 4.95
CA GLN A 172 -11.20 25.55 4.02
C GLN A 172 -10.45 26.78 3.48
N GLY A 173 -9.48 27.31 4.24
CA GLY A 173 -8.63 28.42 3.82
C GLY A 173 -7.49 28.09 2.84
N LYS A 174 -7.32 26.82 2.44
CA LYS A 174 -6.16 26.34 1.67
C LYS A 174 -6.42 26.15 0.19
N PRO A 175 -5.36 26.15 -0.66
CA PRO A 175 -5.50 25.77 -2.06
C PRO A 175 -5.91 24.28 -2.18
N PRO A 176 -6.64 23.89 -3.25
CA PRO A 176 -7.30 22.59 -3.37
C PRO A 176 -6.40 21.36 -3.14
N GLU A 177 -5.12 21.44 -3.49
CA GLU A 177 -4.12 20.38 -3.32
C GLU A 177 -3.75 20.13 -1.84
N ASP A 178 -3.90 21.14 -0.99
CA ASP A 178 -3.64 21.05 0.45
C ASP A 178 -4.94 20.88 1.27
N GLN A 179 -6.10 20.81 0.60
CA GLN A 179 -7.40 20.52 1.21
C GLN A 179 -7.67 19.02 1.39
N VAL A 180 -6.62 18.24 1.64
CA VAL A 180 -6.71 16.78 1.70
C VAL A 180 -6.33 16.29 3.09
N ILE A 181 -7.22 15.51 3.70
CA ILE A 181 -6.92 14.78 4.94
C ILE A 181 -6.68 13.31 4.61
N ARG A 182 -5.62 12.76 5.18
CA ARG A 182 -5.33 11.32 5.16
C ARG A 182 -5.83 10.68 6.44
N LEU A 183 -6.40 9.49 6.34
CA LEU A 183 -7.05 8.80 7.43
C LEU A 183 -6.55 7.36 7.53
N ASP A 184 -6.24 6.90 8.74
CA ASP A 184 -6.08 5.48 9.09
C ASP A 184 -6.78 5.22 10.43
N ALA A 185 -7.08 3.96 10.70
CA ALA A 185 -7.81 3.59 11.91
C ALA A 185 -7.32 2.26 12.47
N GLU A 186 -7.37 2.13 13.79
CA GLU A 186 -7.05 0.90 14.50
C GLU A 186 -8.26 0.47 15.34
N TRP A 187 -8.57 -0.83 15.30
CA TRP A 187 -9.70 -1.43 16.00
C TRP A 187 -9.22 -2.29 17.16
N ASN A 188 -10.02 -2.35 18.23
CA ASN A 188 -9.79 -3.32 19.29
C ASN A 188 -9.89 -4.74 18.71
N VAL A 189 -9.03 -5.64 19.15
CA VAL A 189 -9.14 -7.07 18.83
C VAL A 189 -9.77 -7.77 20.02
N LEU A 190 -10.91 -8.42 19.82
CA LEU A 190 -11.49 -9.30 20.83
C LEU A 190 -10.96 -10.72 20.57
N THR A 191 -10.14 -11.21 21.50
CA THR A 191 -9.70 -12.60 21.54
C THR A 191 -10.71 -13.42 22.34
N ALA A 192 -11.34 -14.41 21.69
CA ALA A 192 -12.15 -15.38 22.42
C ALA A 192 -11.26 -16.22 23.35
N SER A 193 -11.77 -16.56 24.53
CA SER A 193 -11.09 -17.28 25.62
C SER A 193 -10.56 -18.69 25.26
N HIS A 194 -10.81 -19.17 24.03
CA HIS A 194 -10.34 -20.46 23.51
C HIS A 194 -9.52 -20.36 22.21
N GLY A 195 -8.97 -19.19 21.89
CA GLY A 195 -7.99 -19.04 20.79
C GLY A 195 -8.55 -19.21 19.37
N MET A 196 -9.85 -19.45 19.21
CA MET A 196 -10.52 -19.53 17.92
C MET A 196 -11.43 -18.32 17.70
N GLY A 197 -11.02 -17.45 16.78
CA GLY A 197 -11.75 -16.30 16.29
C GLY A 197 -11.26 -14.95 16.84
N MET A 198 -10.53 -14.19 16.00
CA MET A 198 -10.38 -12.74 16.20
C MET A 198 -11.64 -12.08 15.65
N GLN A 199 -12.48 -11.51 16.53
CA GLN A 199 -13.53 -10.59 16.09
C GLN A 199 -13.00 -9.16 16.16
N THR A 200 -13.26 -8.39 15.11
CA THR A 200 -12.96 -6.95 15.08
C THR A 200 -13.89 -6.25 16.07
N GLY A 201 -13.31 -5.68 17.12
CA GLY A 201 -14.01 -4.94 18.16
C GLY A 201 -14.30 -3.49 17.78
N LYS A 202 -14.68 -2.67 18.76
CA LYS A 202 -14.94 -1.23 18.57
C LYS A 202 -13.68 -0.50 18.07
N LEU A 203 -13.89 0.54 17.26
CA LEU A 203 -12.83 1.45 16.82
C LEU A 203 -12.09 2.02 18.04
N ALA A 204 -10.78 1.82 18.08
CA ALA A 204 -9.95 2.16 19.23
C ALA A 204 -9.20 3.48 19.04
N LEU A 205 -8.70 3.70 17.83
CA LEU A 205 -7.91 4.87 17.44
C LEU A 205 -8.27 5.29 16.03
N LEU A 206 -8.41 6.59 15.81
CA LEU A 206 -8.45 7.18 14.47
C LEU A 206 -7.25 8.10 14.32
N ILE A 207 -6.54 8.01 13.21
CA ILE A 207 -5.36 8.81 12.92
C ILE A 207 -5.68 9.69 11.72
N LEU A 208 -5.50 11.00 11.89
CA LEU A 208 -5.67 12.00 10.84
C LEU A 208 -4.33 12.64 10.53
N ALA A 209 -3.90 12.61 9.28
CA ALA A 209 -2.72 13.36 8.82
C ALA A 209 -3.14 14.49 7.88
N TYR A 210 -2.61 15.67 8.14
CA TYR A 210 -2.98 16.92 7.48
C TYR A 210 -1.78 17.88 7.43
N LYS A 211 -1.87 18.94 6.62
CA LYS A 211 -0.91 20.05 6.68
C LYS A 211 -1.46 21.14 7.60
N ASP A 212 -0.63 21.81 8.40
CA ASP A 212 -1.04 23.03 9.13
C ASP A 212 -0.97 24.29 8.25
N SER A 213 -1.22 25.46 8.83
CA SER A 213 -1.17 26.75 8.13
C SER A 213 0.18 27.04 7.49
N ASP A 214 1.27 26.54 8.09
CA ASP A 214 2.64 26.70 7.63
C ASP A 214 3.05 25.62 6.62
N ARG A 215 2.06 24.85 6.12
CA ARG A 215 2.23 23.68 5.23
C ARG A 215 3.09 22.57 5.84
N ARG A 216 3.30 22.56 7.16
CA ARG A 216 3.99 21.49 7.85
C ARG A 216 3.06 20.31 8.02
N HIS A 217 3.62 19.11 7.92
CA HIS A 217 2.88 17.89 8.14
C HIS A 217 2.58 17.66 9.62
N MET A 218 1.33 17.34 9.91
CA MET A 218 0.81 17.11 11.26
C MET A 218 0.06 15.80 11.31
N ALA A 219 0.03 15.19 12.49
CA ALA A 219 -0.79 14.01 12.78
C ALA A 219 -1.64 14.23 14.03
N ALA A 220 -2.88 13.76 14.01
CA ALA A 220 -3.76 13.73 15.17
C ALA A 220 -4.19 12.30 15.47
N LEU A 221 -3.91 11.82 16.68
CA LEU A 221 -4.26 10.51 17.20
C LEU A 221 -5.48 10.66 18.10
N LEU A 222 -6.65 10.29 17.58
CA LEU A 222 -7.92 10.36 18.30
C LEU A 222 -8.16 9.02 18.99
N ARG A 223 -7.94 8.96 20.31
CA ARG A 223 -8.16 7.76 21.13
C ARG A 223 -9.64 7.62 21.45
N LEU A 224 -10.31 6.71 20.75
CA LEU A 224 -11.76 6.50 20.81
C LEU A 224 -12.16 5.33 21.73
N HIS A 225 -11.22 4.46 22.11
CA HIS A 225 -11.49 3.24 22.89
C HIS A 225 -12.19 3.46 24.24
N LYS A 226 -12.03 4.63 24.88
CA LYS A 226 -12.70 4.97 26.15
C LYS A 226 -14.04 5.69 25.96
N LEU A 227 -14.42 6.02 24.72
CA LEU A 227 -15.63 6.77 24.44
C LEU A 227 -16.81 5.83 24.23
N SER A 228 -17.94 6.16 24.85
CA SER A 228 -19.18 5.38 24.68
C SER A 228 -19.81 5.54 23.29
N SER A 229 -19.52 6.66 22.61
CA SER A 229 -19.94 6.96 21.25
C SER A 229 -18.93 7.88 20.57
N LEU A 230 -18.96 7.93 19.24
CA LEU A 230 -18.17 8.90 18.46
C LEU A 230 -18.58 10.34 18.83
N PRO A 231 -17.64 11.29 18.89
CA PRO A 231 -17.94 12.71 19.02
C PRO A 231 -18.75 13.24 17.82
N ASP A 232 -19.77 14.06 18.07
CA ASP A 232 -20.73 14.49 17.04
C ASP A 232 -20.06 15.28 15.90
N ARG A 233 -19.09 16.16 16.20
CA ARG A 233 -18.39 16.91 15.15
C ARG A 233 -17.51 15.99 14.32
N LEU A 234 -16.86 14.99 14.94
CA LEU A 234 -16.12 13.97 14.20
C LEU A 234 -17.04 13.18 13.27
N LEU A 235 -18.25 12.82 13.71
CA LEU A 235 -19.21 12.12 12.86
C LEU A 235 -19.65 12.99 11.67
N CYS A 236 -20.02 14.25 11.92
CA CYS A 236 -20.37 15.19 10.86
C CYS A 236 -19.21 15.42 9.89
N PHE A 237 -17.98 15.49 10.39
CA PHE A 237 -16.78 15.68 9.59
C PHE A 237 -16.47 14.49 8.66
N LEU A 238 -16.67 13.25 9.16
CA LEU A 238 -16.45 12.02 8.38
C LEU A 238 -17.55 11.77 7.33
N VAL A 239 -18.78 12.21 7.59
CA VAL A 239 -19.93 12.05 6.68
C VAL A 239 -20.10 13.26 5.77
N GLY A 240 -19.59 14.42 6.17
CA GLY A 240 -19.55 15.64 5.39
C GLY A 240 -18.63 15.50 4.19
N GLY A 241 -18.87 16.29 3.14
CA GLY A 241 -18.17 16.21 1.84
C GLY A 241 -16.68 16.59 1.85
N THR A 242 -15.97 16.44 2.98
CA THR A 242 -14.53 16.61 3.09
C THR A 242 -13.82 15.58 2.19
N LYS A 243 -12.81 16.03 1.44
CA LYS A 243 -12.01 15.14 0.60
C LYS A 243 -10.98 14.38 1.43
N PHE A 244 -11.11 13.06 1.45
CA PHE A 244 -10.15 12.15 2.05
C PHE A 244 -9.29 11.48 0.99
N SER A 245 -8.00 11.28 1.28
CA SER A 245 -7.11 10.45 0.45
C SER A 245 -6.45 9.34 1.25
N TRP A 246 -6.09 8.26 0.57
CA TRP A 246 -5.38 7.12 1.13
C TRP A 246 -3.96 7.10 0.54
N GLU A 247 -2.93 7.29 1.37
CA GLU A 247 -1.53 7.12 0.94
C GLU A 247 -0.72 6.31 1.98
N PRO A 248 0.04 5.28 1.57
CA PRO A 248 0.74 4.37 2.50
C PRO A 248 1.99 4.93 3.19
N CYS A 249 2.61 5.97 2.65
CA CYS A 249 3.96 6.41 3.02
C CYS A 249 4.09 7.09 4.41
N TRP A 250 2.98 7.38 5.09
CA TRP A 250 2.95 8.15 6.35
C TRP A 250 3.03 7.29 7.62
N TRP A 251 2.73 6.00 7.52
CA TRP A 251 2.26 5.24 8.69
C TRP A 251 3.36 4.55 9.51
N GLY A 252 4.57 4.41 8.97
CA GLY A 252 5.64 3.63 9.61
C GLY A 252 6.05 4.13 10.99
N ASN A 253 6.13 5.45 11.19
CA ASN A 253 6.61 6.06 12.44
C ASN A 253 5.51 6.40 13.46
N LEU A 254 4.24 6.45 13.04
CA LEU A 254 3.12 6.86 13.90
C LEU A 254 2.59 5.70 14.77
N LYS A 255 2.71 4.45 14.31
CA LYS A 255 2.14 3.29 15.00
C LYS A 255 2.89 2.86 16.27
N THR A 256 4.16 3.23 16.43
CA THR A 256 4.93 2.97 17.66
C THR A 256 4.63 3.99 18.77
N ARG A 257 3.95 5.09 18.45
CA ARG A 257 3.69 6.22 19.37
C ARG A 257 2.24 6.29 19.87
N ALA A 258 1.35 5.43 19.35
CA ALA A 258 -0.07 5.37 19.71
C ALA A 258 -0.33 4.55 20.98
#